data_AF-A0A2W1I7M8-F1
#
_entry.id   AF-A0A2W1I7M8-F1
#
_cell.length_a   1.000
_cell.length_b   1.000
_cell.length_c   1.000
_cell.angle_alpha   90.00
_cell.angle_beta   90.00
_cell.angle_gamma   90.00
#
_symmetry.space_group_name_H-M   'P 1'
#
loop_
_entity.id
_entity.type
_entity.pdbx_description
1 polymer ?
#
loop_
_entity_poly.entity_id
_entity_poly.type
_entity_poly.pdbx_seq_one_letter_code
_entity_poly.pdbx_strand_id
1 'polypeptide(L)'
;MSEMSEMPECILLPALSASVAELDARATGTFCSPYHLTEQILKLSSWYIELSKKKTLFGKYTVDPYTPSLETLFNRLHDKQLAPSLLPSGFIHVDRLNERSELRVEGEAAERPLYEYEDLFYALNARMQEMHQLLNLRLHSGFNTITDEVYEGGPNIVLFHEKLSNHWTSLNKSSCGKALDNAVREARVMALRQELVWQMDNDQITRADAEIMGVKLYCPEVFDNVTGLTYILDWAPIMVGAYLEAKYRRMLDHEQQEAAIEERRKRRVARIISMRQALNAGVPNVVSPRSRKSSTRRKSATRNKNSTRSKSATRRESSTSRVCLGPPKTFYGETCYPDKYLASLQTIPSPTTFNMQYAKDQATMQNSPECTAQLHAGSHHQEHSAVIFDVEAEEKLEYERQERAIVERQIAEEREAREDLEMMLAWKAKMERVLEYSDYLRANASADAKYAVQSTRVRAVHPSLLGQYNGAPFYKQDIDFEPYGGEW
;
A
#
# COMPACT_ATOMS: atom_id res chain seq x y z
N MET A 1 -31.06 27.80 46.23
CA MET A 1 -30.66 28.46 44.98
C MET A 1 -29.43 27.72 44.50
N SER A 2 -29.63 26.73 43.62
CA SER A 2 -28.52 26.00 42.99
C SER A 2 -28.00 26.89 41.89
N GLU A 3 -26.80 27.44 42.07
CA GLU A 3 -26.03 28.00 40.96
C GLU A 3 -25.89 26.88 39.93
N MET A 4 -26.61 27.01 38.81
CA MET A 4 -26.36 26.16 37.65
C MET A 4 -25.00 26.58 37.14
N SER A 5 -23.97 25.90 37.62
CA SER A 5 -22.61 25.97 37.11
C SER A 5 -22.68 25.85 35.60
N GLU A 6 -22.53 26.97 34.91
CA GLU A 6 -22.41 27.01 33.45
C GLU A 6 -21.29 26.04 33.09
N MET A 7 -21.65 24.97 32.36
CA MET A 7 -20.67 24.06 31.82
C MET A 7 -19.75 24.92 30.94
N PRO A 8 -18.43 24.91 31.18
CA PRO A 8 -17.51 25.75 30.42
C PRO A 8 -17.71 25.44 28.94
N GLU A 9 -17.99 26.49 28.15
CA GLU A 9 -18.14 26.37 26.70
C GLU A 9 -16.92 25.62 26.15
N CYS A 10 -17.18 24.50 25.45
CA CYS A 10 -16.12 23.72 24.82
C CYS A 10 -15.32 24.62 23.89
N ILE A 11 -14.05 24.86 24.22
CA ILE A 11 -13.14 25.66 23.40
C ILE A 11 -12.76 24.84 22.16
N LEU A 12 -13.44 25.10 21.05
CA LEU A 12 -13.15 24.50 19.74
C LEU A 12 -12.32 25.44 18.89
N LEU A 13 -11.28 24.92 18.24
CA LEU A 13 -10.56 25.70 17.24
C LEU A 13 -11.46 25.86 16.00
N PRO A 14 -11.40 27.01 15.31
CA PRO A 14 -12.09 27.18 14.05
C PRO A 14 -11.75 26.05 13.06
N ALA A 15 -12.76 25.59 12.33
CA ALA A 15 -12.58 24.64 11.24
C ALA A 15 -11.63 25.22 10.18
N LEU A 16 -10.80 24.37 9.58
CA LEU A 16 -10.05 24.75 8.39
C LEU A 16 -11.03 25.11 7.27
N SER A 17 -10.61 26.00 6.35
CA SER A 17 -11.41 26.29 5.16
C SER A 17 -11.66 25.02 4.36
N ALA A 18 -12.72 24.97 3.57
CA ALA A 18 -12.93 23.87 2.63
C ALA A 18 -11.68 23.70 1.74
N SER A 19 -11.30 22.45 1.48
CA SER A 19 -10.27 22.12 0.50
C SER A 19 -10.70 22.55 -0.89
N VAL A 20 -9.73 22.78 -1.79
CA VAL A 20 -10.04 23.07 -3.19
C VAL A 20 -10.85 21.93 -3.82
N ALA A 21 -12.03 22.26 -4.37
CA ALA A 21 -12.83 21.32 -5.14
C ALA A 21 -12.39 21.31 -6.61
N GLU A 22 -12.66 20.20 -7.29
CA GLU A 22 -12.36 20.04 -8.73
C GLU A 22 -13.02 21.14 -9.57
N LEU A 23 -14.29 21.44 -9.28
CA LEU A 23 -15.05 22.47 -9.97
C LEU A 23 -14.39 23.85 -9.81
N ASP A 24 -13.91 24.18 -8.62
CA ASP A 24 -13.26 25.46 -8.34
C ASP A 24 -11.92 25.60 -9.06
N ALA A 25 -11.13 24.51 -9.08
CA ALA A 25 -9.87 24.47 -9.79
C ALA A 25 -10.08 24.63 -11.30
N ARG A 26 -11.06 23.93 -11.88
CA ARG A 26 -11.38 24.02 -13.32
C ARG A 26 -11.93 25.41 -13.70
N ALA A 27 -12.81 25.97 -12.90
CA ALA A 27 -13.46 27.26 -13.17
C ALA A 27 -12.53 28.47 -13.04
N THR A 28 -11.46 28.36 -12.24
CA THR A 28 -10.55 29.48 -11.97
C THR A 28 -9.77 29.86 -13.23
N GLY A 29 -9.77 31.13 -13.63
CA GLY A 29 -9.00 31.61 -14.79
C GLY A 29 -7.51 31.86 -14.51
N THR A 30 -7.10 31.88 -13.24
CA THR A 30 -5.74 32.17 -12.80
C THR A 30 -4.96 30.91 -12.46
N PHE A 31 -3.65 30.95 -12.62
CA PHE A 31 -2.76 29.83 -12.33
C PHE A 31 -1.67 30.29 -11.38
N CYS A 32 -1.36 29.46 -10.37
CA CYS A 32 -0.19 29.68 -9.53
C CYS A 32 1.08 29.33 -10.32
N SER A 33 2.18 30.05 -10.06
CA SER A 33 3.47 29.72 -10.66
C SER A 33 3.93 28.33 -10.18
N PRO A 34 4.30 27.40 -11.08
CA PRO A 34 4.76 26.06 -10.69
C PRO A 34 5.94 26.11 -9.70
N TYR A 35 6.91 27.00 -9.93
CA TYR A 35 8.06 27.18 -9.04
C TYR A 35 7.66 27.59 -7.63
N HIS A 36 6.71 28.52 -7.52
CA HIS A 36 6.22 28.97 -6.21
C HIS A 36 5.49 27.84 -5.47
N LEU A 37 4.65 27.08 -6.18
CA LEU A 37 3.92 25.96 -5.58
C LEU A 37 4.88 24.85 -5.13
N THR A 38 5.85 24.48 -5.96
CA THR A 38 6.91 23.52 -5.63
C THR A 38 7.69 23.95 -4.38
N GLU A 39 8.15 25.21 -4.35
CA GLU A 39 8.87 25.75 -3.19
C GLU A 39 8.03 25.67 -1.90
N GLN A 40 6.75 26.05 -1.98
CA GLN A 40 5.83 25.98 -0.84
C GLN A 40 5.62 24.54 -0.36
N ILE A 41 5.38 23.59 -1.27
CA ILE A 41 5.19 22.16 -0.91
C ILE A 41 6.45 21.63 -0.22
N LEU A 42 7.65 21.86 -0.77
CA LEU A 42 8.91 21.39 -0.19
C LEU A 42 9.17 22.01 1.19
N LYS A 43 9.04 23.34 1.29
CA LYS A 43 9.28 24.09 2.52
C LYS A 43 8.34 23.65 3.64
N LEU A 44 7.05 23.51 3.34
CA LEU A 44 6.06 23.08 4.32
C LEU A 44 6.27 21.62 4.70
N SER A 45 6.51 20.72 3.73
CA SER A 45 6.80 19.31 4.01
C SER A 45 7.98 19.16 4.96
N SER A 46 9.11 19.81 4.66
CA SER A 46 10.28 19.83 5.54
C SER A 46 9.94 20.34 6.94
N TRP A 47 9.18 21.44 7.05
CA TRP A 47 8.77 21.99 8.34
C TRP A 47 7.91 21.03 9.17
N TYR A 48 6.92 20.36 8.56
CA TYR A 48 6.06 19.39 9.25
C TYR A 48 6.79 18.09 9.63
N ILE A 49 7.80 17.68 8.85
CA ILE A 49 8.69 16.56 9.18
C ILE A 49 9.60 16.94 10.37
N GLU A 50 10.20 18.13 10.36
CA GLU A 50 11.00 18.59 11.50
C GLU A 50 10.15 18.77 12.77
N LEU A 51 8.89 19.14 12.61
CA LEU A 51 7.93 19.19 13.71
C LEU A 51 7.63 17.80 14.28
N SER A 52 7.47 16.76 13.46
CA SER A 52 7.17 15.39 13.94
C SER A 52 8.34 14.77 14.70
N LYS A 53 9.58 15.18 14.42
CA LYS A 53 10.79 14.76 15.13
C LYS A 53 10.88 15.34 16.55
N LYS A 54 10.25 16.49 16.81
CA LYS A 54 10.19 17.09 18.15
C LYS A 54 9.24 16.31 19.06
N LYS A 55 9.48 16.38 20.37
CA LYS A 55 8.51 15.89 21.36
C LYS A 55 7.30 16.82 21.35
N THR A 56 6.36 16.55 20.46
CA THR A 56 5.15 17.34 20.27
C THR A 56 3.97 16.73 21.01
N LEU A 57 2.89 17.52 21.07
CA LEU A 57 1.57 17.02 21.42
C LEU A 57 1.12 15.85 20.52
N PHE A 58 1.63 15.69 19.30
CA PHE A 58 1.15 14.65 18.39
C PHE A 58 1.71 13.26 18.68
N GLY A 59 2.59 13.12 19.69
CA GLY A 59 3.25 11.86 20.00
C GLY A 59 4.45 11.58 19.08
N LYS A 60 5.09 10.43 19.26
CA LYS A 60 6.19 9.99 18.39
C LYS A 60 5.63 9.31 17.17
N TYR A 61 5.98 9.81 16.00
CA TYR A 61 5.68 9.15 14.74
C TYR A 61 6.76 8.11 14.45
N THR A 62 6.40 6.83 14.40
CA THR A 62 7.29 5.80 13.87
C THR A 62 7.14 5.79 12.36
N VAL A 63 8.19 6.17 11.65
CA VAL A 63 8.20 6.14 10.18
C VAL A 63 8.69 4.78 9.73
N ASP A 64 7.79 4.03 9.11
CA ASP A 64 8.15 2.86 8.33
C ASP A 64 8.58 3.33 6.93
N PRO A 65 9.82 3.08 6.48
CA PRO A 65 10.29 3.48 5.15
C PRO A 65 9.52 2.81 4.01
N TYR A 66 8.79 1.72 4.28
CA TYR A 66 7.98 1.00 3.29
C TYR A 66 6.48 1.34 3.37
N THR A 67 6.10 2.34 4.17
CA THR A 67 4.75 2.90 4.19
C THR A 67 4.79 4.32 3.62
N PRO A 68 3.89 4.70 2.69
CA PRO A 68 3.89 6.05 2.12
C PRO A 68 3.41 7.07 3.15
N SER A 69 4.38 7.76 3.76
CA SER A 69 4.15 8.86 4.70
C SER A 69 4.70 10.17 4.12
N LEU A 70 4.37 11.32 4.73
CA LEU A 70 4.95 12.60 4.33
C LEU A 70 6.49 12.56 4.32
N GLU A 71 7.10 11.95 5.35
CA GLU A 71 8.55 11.81 5.46
C GLU A 71 9.10 10.83 4.41
N THR A 72 8.45 9.68 4.22
CA THR A 72 8.86 8.70 3.21
C THR A 72 8.85 9.33 1.81
N LEU A 73 7.75 9.98 1.41
CA LEU A 73 7.62 10.59 0.09
C LEU A 73 8.58 11.76 -0.13
N PHE A 74 8.80 12.58 0.91
CA PHE A 74 9.77 13.67 0.87
C PHE A 74 11.20 13.15 0.69
N ASN A 75 11.58 12.12 1.46
CA ASN A 75 12.90 11.50 1.34
C ASN A 75 13.09 10.86 -0.04
N ARG A 76 12.09 10.13 -0.56
CA ARG A 76 12.13 9.58 -1.93
C ARG A 76 12.38 10.65 -2.98
N LEU A 77 11.68 11.78 -2.88
CA LEU A 77 11.85 12.90 -3.79
C LEU A 77 13.29 13.46 -3.71
N HIS A 78 13.84 13.65 -2.51
CA HIS A 78 15.22 14.10 -2.34
C HIS A 78 16.27 13.07 -2.79
N ASP A 79 16.01 11.78 -2.59
CA ASP A 79 16.88 10.65 -2.93
C ASP A 79 16.82 10.28 -4.42
N LYS A 80 16.28 11.16 -5.26
CA LYS A 80 16.22 10.97 -6.71
C LYS A 80 15.32 9.84 -7.16
N GLN A 81 14.45 9.35 -6.29
CA GLN A 81 13.58 8.22 -6.62
C GLN A 81 12.35 8.70 -7.41
N LEU A 82 11.90 7.86 -8.34
CA LEU A 82 10.67 8.10 -9.09
C LEU A 82 9.45 7.71 -8.23
N ALA A 83 8.37 8.46 -8.42
CA ALA A 83 7.04 8.05 -7.97
C ALA A 83 6.53 6.86 -8.82
N PRO A 84 5.54 6.11 -8.31
CA PRO A 84 4.77 5.17 -9.11
C PRO A 84 4.30 5.84 -10.40
N SER A 85 4.13 5.06 -11.45
CA SER A 85 3.63 5.61 -12.70
C SER A 85 2.27 6.26 -12.52
N LEU A 86 2.01 7.28 -13.34
CA LEU A 86 0.74 8.00 -13.38
C LEU A 86 -0.36 7.21 -14.10
N LEU A 87 -0.01 6.11 -14.77
CA LEU A 87 -0.98 5.22 -15.42
C LEU A 87 -1.63 4.29 -14.38
N PRO A 88 -2.89 3.87 -14.60
CA PRO A 88 -3.53 2.91 -13.72
C PRO A 88 -2.71 1.62 -13.62
N SER A 89 -2.74 0.95 -12.46
CA SER A 89 -1.91 -0.24 -12.17
C SER A 89 -2.11 -1.41 -13.15
N GLY A 90 -3.26 -1.48 -13.82
CA GLY A 90 -3.53 -2.49 -14.86
C GLY A 90 -2.87 -2.21 -16.22
N PHE A 91 -2.31 -1.02 -16.43
CA PHE A 91 -1.65 -0.67 -17.70
C PHE A 91 -0.17 -1.03 -17.72
N ILE A 92 0.44 -1.32 -16.57
CA ILE A 92 1.89 -1.44 -16.46
C ILE A 92 2.25 -2.86 -16.10
N HIS A 93 3.05 -3.49 -16.94
CA HIS A 93 3.64 -4.79 -16.66
C HIS A 93 4.55 -4.75 -15.42
N VAL A 94 4.51 -5.81 -14.61
CA VAL A 94 5.29 -5.93 -13.36
C VAL A 94 6.78 -5.71 -13.61
N ASP A 95 7.31 -6.22 -14.72
CA ASP A 95 8.73 -6.05 -15.06
C ASP A 95 9.11 -4.56 -15.21
N ARG A 96 8.23 -3.73 -15.77
CA ARG A 96 8.48 -2.27 -15.90
C ARG A 96 8.36 -1.53 -14.57
N LEU A 97 7.51 -2.01 -13.67
CA LEU A 97 7.44 -1.47 -12.31
C LEU A 97 8.77 -1.68 -11.59
N ASN A 98 9.36 -2.88 -11.73
CA ASN A 98 10.64 -3.22 -11.11
C ASN A 98 11.77 -2.38 -11.72
N GLU A 99 11.86 -2.30 -13.05
CA GLU A 99 12.83 -1.42 -13.73
C GLU A 99 12.73 0.02 -13.24
N ARG A 100 11.50 0.54 -13.06
CA ARG A 100 11.28 1.91 -12.61
C ARG A 100 11.73 2.16 -11.17
N SER A 101 11.67 1.15 -10.29
CA SER A 101 12.11 1.30 -8.89
C SER A 101 13.62 1.57 -8.76
N GLU A 102 14.40 1.07 -9.72
CA GLU A 102 15.85 1.27 -9.78
C GLU A 102 16.25 2.62 -10.42
N LEU A 103 15.35 3.20 -11.23
CA LEU A 103 15.63 4.46 -11.93
C LEU A 103 15.74 5.65 -10.95
N ARG A 104 16.63 6.57 -11.31
CA ARG A 104 16.86 7.81 -10.58
C ARG A 104 16.71 9.01 -11.52
N VAL A 105 16.05 10.05 -11.03
CA VAL A 105 15.83 11.31 -11.77
C VAL A 105 17.10 12.16 -11.70
N GLU A 106 17.45 12.80 -12.80
CA GLU A 106 18.51 13.81 -12.83
C GLU A 106 18.00 15.15 -12.26
N GLY A 107 18.87 15.93 -11.63
CA GLY A 107 18.52 17.21 -11.01
C GLY A 107 18.15 17.12 -9.53
N GLU A 108 17.99 18.29 -8.92
CA GLU A 108 17.56 18.44 -7.53
C GLU A 108 16.04 18.38 -7.41
N ALA A 109 15.51 18.15 -6.19
CA ALA A 109 14.07 18.12 -5.96
C ALA A 109 13.42 19.39 -6.53
N ALA A 110 13.89 20.59 -6.16
CA ALA A 110 13.32 21.88 -6.55
C ALA A 110 13.22 22.13 -8.08
N GLU A 111 14.01 21.43 -8.88
CA GLU A 111 14.04 21.58 -10.35
C GLU A 111 13.05 20.65 -11.07
N ARG A 112 12.44 19.72 -10.33
CA ARG A 112 11.53 18.73 -10.89
C ARG A 112 10.22 19.33 -11.37
N PRO A 113 9.60 18.70 -12.37
CA PRO A 113 8.30 19.15 -12.85
C PRO A 113 7.23 18.99 -11.77
N LEU A 114 6.26 19.91 -11.79
CA LEU A 114 5.24 20.05 -10.74
C LEU A 114 4.42 18.77 -10.51
N TYR A 115 4.21 17.94 -11.54
CA TYR A 115 3.43 16.70 -11.40
C TYR A 115 4.06 15.67 -10.45
N GLU A 116 5.39 15.70 -10.24
CA GLU A 116 6.07 14.78 -9.30
C GLU A 116 5.73 15.10 -7.83
N TYR A 117 5.11 16.24 -7.59
CA TYR A 117 4.69 16.70 -6.26
C TYR A 117 3.26 16.31 -5.91
N GLU A 118 2.53 15.60 -6.79
CA GLU A 118 1.15 15.17 -6.56
C GLU A 118 1.01 14.41 -5.22
N ASP A 119 1.79 13.35 -5.03
CA ASP A 119 1.67 12.48 -3.85
C ASP A 119 2.16 13.17 -2.58
N LEU A 120 3.18 14.03 -2.69
CA LEU A 120 3.68 14.83 -1.58
C LEU A 120 2.66 15.88 -1.15
N PHE A 121 1.96 16.52 -2.09
CA PHE A 121 0.85 17.43 -1.84
C PHE A 121 -0.28 16.72 -1.09
N TYR A 122 -0.62 15.49 -1.51
CA TYR A 122 -1.62 14.68 -0.81
C TYR A 122 -1.23 14.38 0.64
N ALA A 123 -0.02 13.86 0.85
CA ALA A 123 0.47 13.54 2.19
C ALA A 123 0.57 14.80 3.08
N LEU A 124 0.94 15.94 2.51
CA LEU A 124 1.04 17.22 3.22
C LEU A 124 -0.34 17.71 3.69
N ASN A 125 -1.35 17.68 2.82
CA ASN A 125 -2.71 18.06 3.20
C ASN A 125 -3.28 17.12 4.27
N ALA A 126 -3.12 15.81 4.09
CA ALA A 126 -3.54 14.83 5.09
C ALA A 126 -2.87 15.08 6.45
N ARG A 127 -1.57 15.39 6.47
CA ARG A 127 -0.84 15.68 7.70
C ARG A 127 -1.34 16.94 8.40
N MET A 128 -1.65 18.00 7.66
CA MET A 128 -2.20 19.23 8.23
C MET A 128 -3.57 18.99 8.88
N GLN A 129 -4.45 18.25 8.20
CA GLN A 129 -5.75 17.90 8.77
C GLN A 129 -5.65 17.00 9.99
N GLU A 130 -4.78 15.99 9.96
CA GLU A 130 -4.54 15.10 11.10
C GLU A 130 -4.09 15.90 12.33
N MET A 131 -3.16 16.85 12.16
CA MET A 131 -2.74 17.74 13.25
C MET A 131 -3.89 18.59 13.78
N HIS A 132 -4.74 19.16 12.90
CA HIS A 132 -5.92 19.92 13.31
C HIS A 132 -6.92 19.08 14.12
N GLN A 133 -7.22 17.87 13.64
CA GLN A 133 -8.12 16.93 14.31
C GLN A 133 -7.58 16.51 15.69
N LEU A 134 -6.29 16.22 15.79
CA LEU A 134 -5.64 15.89 17.05
C LEU A 134 -5.67 17.05 18.05
N LEU A 135 -5.44 18.30 17.61
CA LEU A 135 -5.56 19.47 18.49
C LEU A 135 -6.98 19.60 19.04
N ASN A 136 -7.99 19.51 18.17
CA ASN A 136 -9.38 19.59 18.61
C ASN A 136 -9.75 18.47 19.58
N LEU A 137 -9.30 17.24 19.33
CA LEU A 137 -9.52 16.11 20.24
C LEU A 137 -8.93 16.37 21.63
N ARG A 138 -7.70 16.93 21.70
CA ARG A 138 -7.02 17.21 22.98
C ARG A 138 -7.63 18.38 23.74
N LEU A 139 -8.07 19.42 23.03
CA LEU A 139 -8.79 20.53 23.64
C LEU A 139 -10.16 20.08 24.16
N HIS A 140 -10.90 19.31 23.36
CA HIS A 140 -12.23 18.83 23.73
C HIS A 140 -12.22 17.86 24.92
N SER A 141 -11.19 17.02 25.00
CA SER A 141 -10.98 16.11 26.14
C SER A 141 -10.43 16.79 27.39
N GLY A 142 -10.07 18.08 27.33
CA GLY A 142 -9.48 18.82 28.45
C GLY A 142 -8.05 18.41 28.79
N PHE A 143 -7.39 17.60 27.95
CA PHE A 143 -5.97 17.27 28.14
C PHE A 143 -5.04 18.46 27.93
N ASN A 144 -5.49 19.43 27.12
CA ASN A 144 -4.74 20.62 26.81
C ASN A 144 -5.62 21.87 26.86
N THR A 145 -5.00 23.01 27.11
CA THR A 145 -5.60 24.34 26.96
C THR A 145 -5.04 25.04 25.73
N ILE A 146 -5.77 26.03 25.21
CA ILE A 146 -5.34 26.83 24.05
C ILE A 146 -4.00 27.55 24.26
N THR A 147 -3.61 27.78 25.53
CA THR A 147 -2.34 28.41 25.91
C THR A 147 -1.16 27.45 25.99
N ASP A 148 -1.39 26.14 25.94
CA ASP A 148 -0.32 25.15 26.03
C ASP A 148 0.59 25.20 24.81
N GLU A 149 1.89 24.94 25.00
CA GLU A 149 2.86 24.85 23.93
C GLU A 149 2.75 23.53 23.16
N VAL A 150 2.86 23.58 21.82
CA VAL A 150 2.78 22.38 20.96
C VAL A 150 4.01 21.46 21.13
N TYR A 151 5.15 22.05 21.46
CA TYR A 151 6.39 21.39 21.84
C TYR A 151 7.18 22.35 22.74
N GLU A 152 8.15 21.84 23.50
CA GLU A 152 8.96 22.63 24.44
C GLU A 152 9.62 23.85 23.76
N GLY A 153 9.27 25.06 24.20
CA GLY A 153 9.75 26.32 23.61
C GLY A 153 9.13 26.65 22.24
N GLY A 154 8.01 26.00 21.91
CA GLY A 154 7.28 26.17 20.66
C GLY A 154 6.15 27.20 20.74
N PRO A 155 5.40 27.40 19.64
CA PRO A 155 4.17 28.20 19.68
C PRO A 155 3.13 27.51 20.58
N ASN A 156 2.27 28.31 21.20
CA ASN A 156 1.07 27.78 21.82
C ASN A 156 0.08 27.24 20.76
N ILE A 157 -0.91 26.46 21.20
CA ILE A 157 -1.88 25.82 20.31
C ILE A 157 -2.61 26.83 19.42
N VAL A 158 -2.97 28.01 19.93
CA VAL A 158 -3.65 29.07 19.14
C VAL A 158 -2.78 29.57 18.00
N LEU A 159 -1.54 29.98 18.31
CA LEU A 159 -0.60 30.49 17.31
C LEU A 159 -0.22 29.40 16.30
N PHE A 160 -0.16 28.15 16.75
CA PHE A 160 0.06 27.01 15.86
C PHE A 160 -1.13 26.78 14.92
N HIS A 161 -2.36 26.83 15.44
CA HIS A 161 -3.58 26.71 14.63
C HIS A 161 -3.67 27.82 13.58
N GLU A 162 -3.36 29.06 13.94
CA GLU A 162 -3.32 30.18 13.00
C GLU A 162 -2.32 29.91 11.86
N LYS A 163 -1.10 29.47 12.18
CA LYS A 163 -0.09 29.09 11.17
C LYS A 163 -0.57 27.94 10.30
N LEU A 164 -1.15 26.91 10.90
CA LEU A 164 -1.71 25.75 10.19
C LEU A 164 -2.81 26.17 9.22
N SER A 165 -3.71 27.05 9.65
CA SER A 165 -4.78 27.61 8.82
C SER A 165 -4.24 28.46 7.67
N ASN A 166 -3.20 29.27 7.91
CA ASN A 166 -2.54 30.06 6.87
C ASN A 166 -1.83 29.19 5.83
N HIS A 167 -1.17 28.11 6.25
CA HIS A 167 -0.56 27.15 5.34
C HIS A 167 -1.62 26.40 4.52
N TRP A 168 -2.68 25.93 5.18
CA TRP A 168 -3.81 25.24 4.57
C TRP A 168 -4.48 26.10 3.49
N THR A 169 -4.85 27.33 3.83
CA THR A 169 -5.49 28.28 2.90
C THR A 169 -4.59 28.66 1.73
N SER A 170 -3.26 28.77 1.95
CA SER A 170 -2.31 29.09 0.88
C SER A 170 -2.19 27.96 -0.14
N LEU A 171 -2.09 26.71 0.32
CA LEU A 171 -1.98 25.52 -0.54
C LEU A 171 -3.30 25.19 -1.25
N ASN A 172 -4.44 25.39 -0.59
CA ASN A 172 -5.77 25.10 -1.12
C ASN A 172 -6.39 26.25 -1.92
N LYS A 173 -5.60 27.21 -2.41
CA LYS A 173 -6.09 28.19 -3.40
C LYS A 173 -6.47 27.48 -4.69
N SER A 174 -7.59 27.88 -5.29
CA SER A 174 -8.05 27.29 -6.56
C SER A 174 -7.03 27.41 -7.69
N SER A 175 -6.24 28.49 -7.71
CA SER A 175 -5.14 28.67 -8.67
C SER A 175 -3.97 27.70 -8.47
N CYS A 176 -3.69 27.27 -7.24
CA CYS A 176 -2.71 26.23 -6.93
C CYS A 176 -3.24 24.86 -7.36
N GLY A 177 -4.50 24.57 -7.01
CA GLY A 177 -5.18 23.33 -7.44
C GLY A 177 -5.22 23.18 -8.96
N LYS A 178 -5.51 24.27 -9.70
CA LYS A 178 -5.52 24.27 -11.16
C LYS A 178 -4.13 24.03 -11.77
N ALA A 179 -3.10 24.68 -11.24
CA ALA A 179 -1.73 24.51 -11.73
C ALA A 179 -1.26 23.06 -11.57
N LEU A 180 -1.55 22.45 -10.41
CA LEU A 180 -1.20 21.05 -10.15
C LEU A 180 -2.06 20.08 -10.97
N ASP A 181 -3.37 20.30 -11.10
CA ASP A 181 -4.27 19.48 -11.93
C ASP A 181 -3.80 19.42 -13.38
N ASN A 182 -3.51 20.58 -13.97
CA ASN A 182 -3.00 20.66 -15.35
C ASN A 182 -1.66 19.94 -15.50
N ALA A 183 -0.72 20.15 -14.58
CA ALA A 183 0.58 19.48 -14.63
C ALA A 183 0.44 17.95 -14.56
N VAL A 184 -0.41 17.43 -13.66
CA VAL A 184 -0.67 15.98 -13.53
C VAL A 184 -1.34 15.43 -14.78
N ARG A 185 -2.31 16.16 -15.36
CA ARG A 185 -3.00 15.79 -16.59
C ARG A 185 -2.06 15.72 -17.79
N GLU A 186 -1.22 16.73 -17.98
CA GLU A 186 -0.18 16.74 -19.03
C GLU A 186 0.78 15.57 -18.86
N ALA A 187 1.22 15.30 -17.63
CA ALA A 187 2.12 14.21 -17.32
C ALA A 187 1.49 12.82 -17.56
N ARG A 188 0.20 12.65 -17.26
CA ARG A 188 -0.56 11.42 -17.59
C ARG A 188 -0.63 11.19 -19.09
N VAL A 189 -0.87 12.23 -19.88
CA VAL A 189 -0.86 12.14 -21.36
C VAL A 189 0.53 11.79 -21.88
N MET A 190 1.58 12.39 -21.32
CA MET A 190 2.96 12.04 -21.67
C MET A 190 3.30 10.59 -21.30
N ALA A 191 2.86 10.10 -20.14
CA ALA A 191 3.03 8.71 -19.74
C ALA A 191 2.29 7.75 -20.69
N LEU A 192 1.06 8.07 -21.10
CA LEU A 192 0.31 7.29 -22.10
C LEU A 192 1.06 7.23 -23.43
N ARG A 193 1.63 8.35 -23.87
CA ARG A 193 2.44 8.38 -25.09
C ARG A 193 3.71 7.52 -24.98
N GLN A 194 4.41 7.58 -23.86
CA GLN A 194 5.58 6.73 -23.62
C GLN A 194 5.20 5.25 -23.62
N GLU A 195 4.02 4.91 -23.10
CA GLU A 195 3.48 3.56 -23.15
C GLU A 195 3.19 3.10 -24.58
N LEU A 196 2.54 3.93 -25.40
CA LEU A 196 2.27 3.60 -26.80
C LEU A 196 3.56 3.36 -27.60
N VAL A 197 4.60 4.18 -27.38
CA VAL A 197 5.90 3.98 -28.02
C VAL A 197 6.50 2.65 -27.61
N TRP A 198 6.45 2.32 -26.31
CA TRP A 198 6.95 1.05 -25.82
C TRP A 198 6.18 -0.15 -26.39
N GLN A 199 4.85 -0.08 -26.46
CA GLN A 199 4.02 -1.14 -27.07
C GLN A 199 4.34 -1.31 -28.56
N MET A 200 4.61 -0.22 -29.27
CA MET A 200 5.02 -0.25 -30.68
C MET A 200 6.41 -0.89 -30.83
N ASP A 201 7.38 -0.56 -29.96
CA ASP A 201 8.73 -1.12 -30.00
C ASP A 201 8.77 -2.63 -29.68
N ASN A 202 7.75 -3.14 -28.99
CA ASN A 202 7.56 -4.55 -28.67
C ASN A 202 6.60 -5.28 -29.61
N ASP A 203 6.27 -4.69 -30.77
CA ASP A 203 5.35 -5.24 -31.78
C ASP A 203 3.95 -5.61 -31.23
N GLN A 204 3.52 -5.00 -30.11
CA GLN A 204 2.19 -5.24 -29.52
C GLN A 204 1.08 -4.45 -30.24
N ILE A 205 1.43 -3.29 -30.80
CA ILE A 205 0.54 -2.45 -31.59
C ILE A 205 1.23 -2.04 -32.89
N THR A 206 0.46 -1.85 -33.96
CA THR A 206 1.01 -1.35 -35.22
C THR A 206 1.35 0.14 -35.13
N ARG A 207 2.31 0.59 -35.93
CA ARG A 207 2.63 2.03 -36.03
C ARG A 207 1.41 2.88 -36.40
N ALA A 208 0.56 2.38 -37.30
CA ALA A 208 -0.65 3.09 -37.72
C ALA A 208 -1.64 3.26 -36.55
N ASP A 209 -1.82 2.22 -35.73
CA ASP A 209 -2.67 2.30 -34.54
C ASP A 209 -2.11 3.27 -33.50
N ALA A 210 -0.79 3.23 -33.27
CA ALA A 210 -0.10 4.15 -32.37
C ALA A 210 -0.27 5.63 -32.80
N GLU A 211 -0.20 5.91 -34.10
CA GLU A 211 -0.44 7.26 -34.66
C GLU A 211 -1.90 7.70 -34.44
N ILE A 212 -2.87 6.82 -34.70
CA ILE A 212 -4.30 7.12 -34.47
C ILE A 212 -4.56 7.38 -32.98
N MET A 213 -4.02 6.57 -32.09
CA MET A 213 -4.15 6.76 -30.64
C MET A 213 -3.44 8.03 -30.18
N GLY A 214 -2.26 8.33 -30.72
CA GLY A 214 -1.52 9.54 -30.43
C GLY A 214 -2.29 10.81 -30.80
N VAL A 215 -2.92 10.86 -31.98
CA VAL A 215 -3.77 11.99 -32.38
C VAL A 215 -4.95 12.17 -31.42
N LYS A 216 -5.60 11.07 -31.02
CA LYS A 216 -6.73 11.11 -30.06
C LYS A 216 -6.33 11.66 -28.69
N LEU A 217 -5.14 11.33 -28.19
CA LEU A 217 -4.66 11.79 -26.88
C LEU A 217 -4.50 13.31 -26.78
N TYR A 218 -4.22 13.99 -27.89
CA TYR A 218 -4.04 15.45 -27.94
C TYR A 218 -5.31 16.20 -28.38
N CYS A 219 -6.41 15.50 -28.69
CA CYS A 219 -7.68 16.16 -28.94
C CYS A 219 -8.13 16.90 -27.67
N PRO A 220 -8.49 18.21 -27.74
CA PRO A 220 -8.91 18.98 -26.56
C PRO A 220 -10.04 18.30 -25.78
N GLU A 221 -11.00 17.71 -26.50
CA GLU A 221 -12.12 16.96 -25.93
C GLU A 221 -11.66 15.74 -25.10
N VAL A 222 -10.59 15.06 -25.50
CA VAL A 222 -10.04 13.92 -24.76
C VAL A 222 -9.19 14.42 -23.60
N PHE A 223 -8.33 15.41 -23.85
CA PHE A 223 -7.47 16.01 -22.84
C PHE A 223 -8.27 16.58 -21.66
N ASP A 224 -9.35 17.30 -21.93
CA ASP A 224 -10.24 17.88 -20.91
C ASP A 224 -10.97 16.80 -20.07
N ASN A 225 -11.05 15.58 -20.60
CA ASN A 225 -11.61 14.41 -19.94
C ASN A 225 -10.56 13.54 -19.22
N VAL A 226 -9.26 13.75 -19.45
CA VAL A 226 -8.21 13.07 -18.68
C VAL A 226 -8.29 13.58 -17.24
N THR A 227 -8.50 12.67 -16.29
CA THR A 227 -8.45 13.00 -14.87
C THR A 227 -7.08 13.56 -14.52
N GLY A 228 -7.02 14.79 -14.00
CA GLY A 228 -5.81 15.38 -13.44
C GLY A 228 -5.61 14.94 -12.00
N LEU A 229 -5.65 15.89 -11.08
CA LEU A 229 -5.57 15.65 -9.64
C LEU A 229 -6.77 14.79 -9.19
N THR A 230 -6.51 13.82 -8.32
CA THR A 230 -7.56 13.04 -7.65
C THR A 230 -8.07 13.84 -6.46
N TYR A 231 -9.26 14.43 -6.57
CA TYR A 231 -9.90 15.18 -5.49
C TYR A 231 -10.56 14.23 -4.49
N ILE A 232 -9.82 13.83 -3.47
CA ILE A 232 -10.30 12.93 -2.41
C ILE A 232 -11.30 13.70 -1.52
N LEU A 233 -12.53 13.18 -1.41
CA LEU A 233 -13.62 13.82 -0.64
C LEU A 233 -13.15 14.17 0.78
N ASP A 234 -13.34 15.43 1.16
CA ASP A 234 -12.97 16.04 2.45
C ASP A 234 -11.49 15.92 2.84
N TRP A 235 -10.64 15.37 1.98
CA TRP A 235 -9.21 15.17 2.22
C TRP A 235 -8.90 14.41 3.51
N ALA A 236 -9.85 13.60 3.99
CA ALA A 236 -9.75 12.91 5.26
C ALA A 236 -8.42 12.13 5.34
N PRO A 237 -7.60 12.30 6.40
CA PRO A 237 -6.24 11.76 6.43
C PRO A 237 -6.15 10.25 6.17
N ILE A 238 -7.14 9.50 6.69
CA ILE A 238 -7.24 8.03 6.51
C ILE A 238 -7.49 7.66 5.04
N MET A 239 -8.33 8.42 4.34
CA MET A 239 -8.64 8.16 2.93
C MET A 239 -7.45 8.46 2.03
N VAL A 240 -6.74 9.56 2.32
CA VAL A 240 -5.49 9.89 1.62
C VAL A 240 -4.42 8.84 1.89
N GLY A 241 -4.27 8.39 3.14
CA GLY A 241 -3.38 7.31 3.51
C GLY A 241 -3.67 6.01 2.74
N ALA A 242 -4.93 5.57 2.72
CA ALA A 242 -5.34 4.38 1.97
C ALA A 242 -5.11 4.51 0.45
N TYR A 243 -5.37 5.69 -0.11
CA TYR A 243 -5.11 5.97 -1.53
C TYR A 243 -3.61 5.87 -1.85
N LEU A 244 -2.75 6.51 -1.04
CA LEU A 244 -1.31 6.46 -1.23
C LEU A 244 -0.76 5.05 -1.00
N GLU A 245 -1.26 4.32 0.01
CA GLU A 245 -0.89 2.93 0.26
C GLU A 245 -1.22 2.06 -0.95
N ALA A 246 -2.43 2.16 -1.50
CA ALA A 246 -2.80 1.41 -2.71
C ALA A 246 -1.92 1.79 -3.92
N LYS A 247 -1.58 3.07 -4.10
CA LYS A 247 -0.73 3.54 -5.20
C LYS A 247 0.71 3.03 -5.07
N TYR A 248 1.24 2.97 -3.85
CA TYR A 248 2.65 2.65 -3.60
C TYR A 248 2.90 1.17 -3.27
N ARG A 249 1.86 0.39 -2.92
CA ARG A 249 1.96 -0.99 -2.41
C ARG A 249 2.96 -1.84 -3.18
N ARG A 250 2.72 -2.07 -4.48
CA ARG A 250 3.57 -2.95 -5.30
C ARG A 250 5.04 -2.49 -5.35
N MET A 251 5.27 -1.18 -5.46
CA MET A 251 6.62 -0.63 -5.56
C MET A 251 7.37 -0.71 -4.23
N LEU A 252 6.73 -0.36 -3.10
CA LEU A 252 7.36 -0.41 -1.79
C LEU A 252 7.53 -1.85 -1.29
N ASP A 253 6.61 -2.76 -1.62
CA ASP A 253 6.74 -4.19 -1.33
C ASP A 253 7.93 -4.79 -2.08
N HIS A 254 8.12 -4.42 -3.36
CA HIS A 254 9.29 -4.83 -4.14
C HIS A 254 10.59 -4.33 -3.49
N GLU A 255 10.68 -3.03 -3.18
CA GLU A 255 11.86 -2.45 -2.51
C GLU A 255 12.13 -3.09 -1.14
N GLN A 256 11.08 -3.42 -0.38
CA GLN A 256 11.20 -4.12 0.89
C GLN A 256 11.79 -5.54 0.72
N GLN A 257 11.32 -6.26 -0.31
CA GLN A 257 11.85 -7.59 -0.64
C GLN A 257 13.31 -7.51 -1.06
N GLU A 258 13.68 -6.56 -1.91
CA GLU A 258 15.07 -6.33 -2.33
C GLU A 258 15.98 -5.99 -1.16
N ALA A 259 15.55 -5.09 -0.28
CA ALA A 259 16.29 -4.74 0.93
C ALA A 259 16.51 -5.96 1.83
N ALA A 260 15.50 -6.82 1.98
CA ALA A 260 15.61 -8.07 2.74
C ALA A 260 16.57 -9.07 2.09
N ILE A 261 16.56 -9.19 0.75
CA ILE A 261 17.50 -10.04 0.00
C ILE A 261 18.93 -9.53 0.16
N GLU A 262 19.15 -8.23 0.01
CA GLU A 262 20.46 -7.61 0.12
C GLU A 262 21.01 -7.71 1.55
N GLU A 263 20.17 -7.55 2.57
CA GLU A 263 20.57 -7.76 3.96
C GLU A 263 21.01 -9.23 4.21
N ARG A 264 20.26 -10.20 3.68
CA ARG A 264 20.65 -11.63 3.74
C ARG A 264 21.98 -11.87 3.03
N ARG A 265 22.22 -11.22 1.89
CA ARG A 265 23.49 -11.30 1.14
C ARG A 265 24.64 -10.73 1.96
N LYS A 266 24.49 -9.52 2.52
CA LYS A 266 25.48 -8.89 3.41
C LYS A 266 25.82 -9.79 4.60
N ARG A 267 24.82 -10.39 5.26
CA ARG A 267 25.03 -11.35 6.36
C ARG A 267 25.75 -12.62 5.92
N ARG A 268 25.54 -13.12 4.69
CA ARG A 268 26.31 -14.27 4.13
C ARG A 268 27.76 -13.88 3.88
N VAL A 269 28.02 -12.73 3.26
CA VAL A 269 29.37 -12.24 2.98
C VAL A 269 30.14 -11.98 4.29
N ALA A 270 29.52 -11.32 5.27
CA ALA A 270 30.13 -11.07 6.58
C ALA A 270 30.52 -12.38 7.29
N ARG A 271 29.68 -13.42 7.22
CA ARG A 271 30.01 -14.76 7.74
C ARG A 271 31.21 -15.38 7.02
N ILE A 272 31.27 -15.29 5.68
CA ILE A 272 32.40 -15.81 4.90
C ILE A 272 33.70 -15.07 5.25
N ILE A 273 33.65 -13.74 5.38
CA ILE A 273 34.80 -12.92 5.77
C ILE A 273 35.27 -13.30 7.18
N SER A 274 34.34 -13.41 8.14
CA SER A 274 34.65 -13.82 9.51
C SER A 274 35.27 -15.23 9.57
N MET A 275 34.76 -16.19 8.78
CA MET A 275 35.35 -17.53 8.68
C MET A 275 36.76 -17.50 8.07
N ARG A 276 37.00 -16.70 7.03
CA ARG A 276 38.34 -16.54 6.43
C ARG A 276 39.33 -15.91 7.41
N GLN A 277 38.90 -14.88 8.15
CA GLN A 277 39.72 -14.26 9.19
C GLN A 277 40.06 -15.26 10.31
N ALA A 278 39.10 -16.08 10.73
CA ALA A 278 39.33 -17.12 11.73
C ALA A 278 40.31 -18.20 11.25
N LEU A 279 40.23 -18.62 9.97
CA LEU A 279 41.18 -19.56 9.38
C LEU A 279 42.59 -18.96 9.26
N ASN A 280 42.70 -17.68 8.89
CA ASN A 280 43.99 -16.99 8.78
C ASN A 280 44.62 -16.70 10.15
N ALA A 281 43.81 -16.40 11.16
CA ALA A 281 44.27 -16.24 12.54
C ALA A 281 44.69 -17.59 13.19
N GLY A 282 44.32 -18.70 12.55
CA GLY A 282 44.46 -20.06 13.05
C GLY A 282 45.40 -20.95 12.27
N VAL A 283 46.36 -20.43 11.48
CA VAL A 283 47.62 -21.18 11.27
C VAL A 283 48.28 -21.17 12.65
N PRO A 284 48.21 -22.26 13.43
CA PRO A 284 48.85 -22.27 14.73
C PRO A 284 50.32 -22.10 14.42
N ASN A 285 50.94 -21.00 14.89
CA ASN A 285 52.39 -20.91 14.98
C ASN A 285 52.85 -22.23 15.54
N VAL A 286 53.56 -23.01 14.71
CA VAL A 286 53.96 -24.40 14.94
C VAL A 286 54.23 -24.59 16.42
N VAL A 287 53.21 -25.07 17.14
CA VAL A 287 53.37 -25.37 18.55
C VAL A 287 54.26 -26.59 18.50
N SER A 288 55.51 -26.37 18.93
CA SER A 288 56.50 -27.42 19.05
C SER A 288 55.86 -28.66 19.67
N PRO A 289 56.26 -29.88 19.27
CA PRO A 289 55.64 -31.12 19.72
C PRO A 289 55.79 -31.25 21.24
N ARG A 290 54.84 -30.69 22.00
CA ARG A 290 54.84 -30.68 23.44
C ARG A 290 54.23 -32.00 23.91
N SER A 291 55.13 -32.95 24.13
CA SER A 291 55.03 -34.14 24.98
C SER A 291 53.68 -34.28 25.70
N ARG A 292 52.84 -35.20 25.22
CA ARG A 292 51.67 -35.70 25.94
C ARG A 292 52.16 -36.40 27.22
N LYS A 293 51.97 -35.77 28.38
CA LYS A 293 51.82 -36.51 29.65
C LYS A 293 50.34 -36.63 29.97
N SER A 294 49.85 -37.85 29.90
CA SER A 294 48.54 -38.27 30.39
C SER A 294 48.42 -37.95 31.88
N SER A 295 47.46 -37.12 32.28
CA SER A 295 46.91 -37.21 33.63
C SER A 295 45.39 -37.35 33.57
N THR A 296 45.03 -38.56 33.95
CA THR A 296 43.71 -39.06 34.31
C THR A 296 42.97 -38.18 35.34
N ARG A 297 41.66 -38.04 35.10
CA ARG A 297 40.59 -38.37 36.06
C ARG A 297 40.29 -37.37 37.21
N ARG A 298 39.12 -36.72 37.10
CA ARG A 298 38.04 -36.61 38.12
C ARG A 298 36.95 -35.69 37.54
N LYS A 299 35.78 -36.20 37.12
CA LYS A 299 34.57 -36.55 37.90
C LYS A 299 34.08 -35.46 38.86
N SER A 300 33.20 -34.60 38.36
CA SER A 300 32.04 -34.01 39.05
C SER A 300 31.14 -33.41 37.94
N ALA A 301 29.99 -34.00 37.57
CA ALA A 301 28.75 -34.18 38.31
C ALA A 301 28.14 -32.87 38.82
N THR A 302 27.65 -32.03 37.91
CA THR A 302 26.50 -31.16 38.19
C THR A 302 25.54 -31.17 37.00
N ARG A 303 24.45 -31.86 37.28
CA ARG A 303 23.20 -31.96 36.54
C ARG A 303 22.55 -30.57 36.52
N ASN A 304 22.45 -29.95 35.35
CA ASN A 304 21.45 -28.92 35.13
C ASN A 304 20.64 -29.25 33.87
N LYS A 305 19.38 -29.60 34.11
CA LYS A 305 18.37 -29.84 33.08
C LYS A 305 17.81 -28.47 32.70
N ASN A 306 17.85 -28.13 31.42
CA ASN A 306 16.78 -27.46 30.68
C ASN A 306 17.23 -27.33 29.22
N SER A 307 16.74 -28.25 28.39
CA SER A 307 16.97 -28.32 26.95
C SER A 307 15.63 -28.61 26.30
N THR A 308 14.97 -27.54 25.84
CA THR A 308 13.86 -27.62 24.89
C THR A 308 14.44 -27.83 23.50
N ARG A 309 14.09 -28.99 22.95
CA ARG A 309 14.59 -29.56 21.70
C ARG A 309 13.61 -29.21 20.59
N SER A 310 13.86 -28.13 19.86
CA SER A 310 13.21 -27.89 18.55
C SER A 310 14.08 -28.50 17.45
N LYS A 311 13.56 -29.57 16.85
CA LYS A 311 14.07 -30.20 15.65
C LYS A 311 13.70 -29.31 14.45
N SER A 312 14.68 -28.91 13.65
CA SER A 312 14.42 -28.52 12.25
C SER A 312 15.39 -29.28 11.37
N ALA A 313 14.80 -30.13 10.53
CA ALA A 313 15.45 -31.03 9.63
C ALA A 313 16.12 -30.27 8.46
N THR A 314 17.22 -30.87 8.04
CA THR A 314 17.92 -30.72 6.76
C THR A 314 17.01 -30.50 5.56
N ARG A 315 17.29 -29.45 4.77
CA ARG A 315 17.01 -29.41 3.34
C ARG A 315 18.28 -28.96 2.60
N ARG A 316 18.87 -29.91 1.88
CA ARG A 316 19.95 -29.73 0.91
C ARG A 316 19.32 -29.05 -0.30
N GLU A 317 19.83 -27.88 -0.70
CA GLU A 317 19.50 -27.29 -2.00
C GLU A 317 20.76 -27.21 -2.85
N SER A 318 20.62 -27.81 -4.03
CA SER A 318 21.56 -27.93 -5.11
C SER A 318 21.80 -26.56 -5.73
N SER A 319 23.06 -26.17 -5.83
CA SER A 319 23.52 -25.02 -6.60
C SER A 319 23.47 -25.32 -8.09
N THR A 320 22.54 -24.70 -8.83
CA THR A 320 22.60 -24.59 -10.30
C THR A 320 22.93 -23.15 -10.67
N SER A 321 24.09 -22.99 -11.31
CA SER A 321 24.55 -21.76 -11.97
C SER A 321 23.74 -21.55 -13.25
N ARG A 322 23.06 -20.41 -13.39
CA ARG A 322 22.39 -20.01 -14.64
C ARG A 322 23.32 -19.11 -15.45
N VAL A 323 23.68 -19.57 -16.64
CA VAL A 323 24.24 -18.78 -17.74
C VAL A 323 23.05 -18.19 -18.51
N CYS A 324 23.09 -16.88 -18.79
CA CYS A 324 22.08 -16.19 -19.58
C CYS A 324 22.27 -16.46 -21.07
N LEU A 325 21.29 -17.09 -21.72
CA LEU A 325 21.10 -17.04 -23.18
C LEU A 325 19.67 -16.57 -23.45
N GLY A 326 19.55 -15.53 -24.29
CA GLY A 326 18.30 -14.83 -24.60
C GLY A 326 17.30 -15.66 -25.42
N PRO A 327 16.03 -15.22 -25.49
CA PRO A 327 14.97 -16.02 -26.10
C PRO A 327 14.97 -15.93 -27.64
N PRO A 328 14.55 -17.01 -28.34
CA PRO A 328 14.34 -17.02 -29.77
C PRO A 328 12.96 -16.43 -30.13
N LYS A 329 12.92 -15.74 -31.28
CA LYS A 329 11.72 -15.14 -31.87
C LYS A 329 10.80 -16.23 -32.43
N THR A 330 9.55 -16.28 -31.98
CA THR A 330 8.48 -17.10 -32.59
C THR A 330 7.57 -16.23 -33.45
N PHE A 331 7.40 -16.66 -34.70
CA PHE A 331 6.51 -16.10 -35.72
C PHE A 331 5.19 -16.88 -35.70
N TYR A 332 4.07 -16.22 -35.44
CA TYR A 332 2.69 -16.62 -35.79
C TYR A 332 1.86 -15.33 -35.72
N GLY A 333 0.86 -15.04 -36.54
CA GLY A 333 0.10 -15.79 -37.52
C GLY A 333 -1.23 -15.04 -37.66
N GLU A 334 -1.54 -14.58 -38.87
CA GLU A 334 -2.71 -13.77 -39.20
C GLU A 334 -4.02 -14.37 -38.67
N THR A 335 -4.85 -13.57 -38.00
CA THR A 335 -6.30 -13.80 -37.99
C THR A 335 -7.05 -12.49 -38.20
N CYS A 336 -7.84 -12.48 -39.27
CA CYS A 336 -8.77 -11.42 -39.63
C CYS A 336 -10.00 -11.46 -38.71
N TYR A 337 -10.49 -10.29 -38.28
CA TYR A 337 -11.89 -10.12 -37.89
C TYR A 337 -12.47 -8.87 -38.55
N PRO A 338 -13.70 -8.94 -39.11
CA PRO A 338 -14.32 -7.83 -39.79
C PRO A 338 -15.09 -6.92 -38.83
N ASP A 339 -15.05 -5.64 -39.14
CA ASP A 339 -15.95 -4.60 -38.65
C ASP A 339 -17.42 -5.01 -38.75
N LYS A 340 -18.17 -4.81 -37.67
CA LYS A 340 -19.48 -4.12 -37.59
C LYS A 340 -20.14 -4.44 -36.25
N TYR A 341 -20.51 -3.39 -35.51
CA TYR A 341 -21.88 -3.09 -35.04
C TYR A 341 -21.81 -2.15 -33.83
N LEU A 342 -21.90 -0.85 -34.13
CA LEU A 342 -22.54 0.12 -33.25
C LEU A 342 -24.06 -0.01 -33.46
N ALA A 343 -24.79 -0.23 -32.37
CA ALA A 343 -26.15 0.26 -32.05
C ALA A 343 -26.97 -0.79 -31.28
N SER A 344 -27.21 -0.54 -29.99
CA SER A 344 -28.54 -0.46 -29.38
C SER A 344 -28.46 -0.71 -27.88
N LEU A 345 -28.88 0.32 -27.13
CA LEU A 345 -29.25 0.22 -25.73
C LEU A 345 -30.55 -0.58 -25.64
N GLN A 346 -30.59 -1.67 -24.87
CA GLN A 346 -31.80 -2.14 -24.21
C GLN A 346 -31.54 -3.18 -23.12
N THR A 347 -32.02 -2.85 -21.91
CA THR A 347 -32.58 -3.74 -20.86
C THR A 347 -31.77 -4.96 -20.41
N ILE A 348 -31.26 -4.85 -19.17
CA ILE A 348 -30.71 -5.92 -18.34
C ILE A 348 -31.85 -6.82 -17.83
N PRO A 349 -31.85 -8.15 -18.06
CA PRO A 349 -32.61 -9.08 -17.27
C PRO A 349 -31.78 -9.64 -16.10
N SER A 350 -32.47 -9.90 -14.99
CA SER A 350 -31.99 -10.42 -13.71
C SER A 350 -31.27 -11.78 -13.80
N PRO A 351 -30.41 -12.13 -12.83
CA PRO A 351 -29.57 -13.32 -12.92
C PRO A 351 -30.34 -14.60 -12.63
N THR A 352 -30.27 -15.53 -13.59
CA THR A 352 -30.73 -16.92 -13.46
C THR A 352 -29.74 -17.71 -12.58
N THR A 353 -30.30 -18.42 -11.60
CA THR A 353 -29.62 -19.35 -10.69
C THR A 353 -28.92 -20.48 -11.47
N PHE A 354 -27.60 -20.58 -11.33
CA PHE A 354 -26.81 -21.69 -11.87
C PHE A 354 -26.70 -22.81 -10.83
N ASN A 355 -27.22 -23.98 -11.19
CA ASN A 355 -27.39 -25.15 -10.33
C ASN A 355 -26.13 -26.04 -10.42
N MET A 356 -25.32 -26.11 -9.37
CA MET A 356 -24.22 -27.07 -9.27
C MET A 356 -24.73 -28.42 -8.74
N GLN A 357 -25.03 -29.33 -9.64
CA GLN A 357 -25.06 -30.77 -9.35
C GLN A 357 -24.21 -31.47 -10.41
N TYR A 358 -23.39 -32.41 -9.95
CA TYR A 358 -22.42 -33.25 -10.67
C TYR A 358 -20.95 -32.86 -10.59
N ALA A 359 -20.30 -33.33 -9.53
CA ALA A 359 -18.92 -33.84 -9.57
C ALA A 359 -18.73 -34.86 -8.44
N LYS A 360 -19.25 -36.07 -8.64
CA LYS A 360 -18.82 -37.28 -7.93
C LYS A 360 -18.19 -38.20 -8.97
N ASP A 361 -17.18 -38.92 -8.52
CA ASP A 361 -16.53 -40.07 -9.17
C ASP A 361 -15.33 -39.72 -10.05
N GLN A 362 -14.12 -39.92 -9.49
CA GLN A 362 -13.19 -40.96 -9.94
C GLN A 362 -11.90 -40.94 -9.09
N ALA A 363 -11.82 -41.85 -8.11
CA ALA A 363 -10.57 -42.31 -7.54
C ALA A 363 -10.67 -43.83 -7.39
N THR A 364 -10.18 -44.55 -8.40
CA THR A 364 -9.95 -46.00 -8.29
C THR A 364 -8.47 -46.26 -8.54
N MET A 365 -7.78 -46.51 -7.43
CA MET A 365 -6.45 -47.08 -7.40
C MET A 365 -6.46 -48.47 -8.02
N GLN A 366 -5.57 -48.73 -8.97
CA GLN A 366 -5.24 -50.07 -9.41
C GLN A 366 -3.91 -50.52 -8.81
N ASN A 367 -3.97 -51.75 -8.30
CA ASN A 367 -2.93 -52.52 -7.65
C ASN A 367 -1.78 -52.87 -8.61
N SER A 368 -0.54 -52.72 -8.14
CA SER A 368 0.64 -53.32 -8.76
C SER A 368 1.00 -54.60 -7.98
N PRO A 369 1.32 -55.73 -8.65
CA PRO A 369 1.61 -56.97 -7.97
C PRO A 369 3.02 -57.00 -7.38
N GLU A 370 3.11 -57.60 -6.20
CA GLU A 370 4.34 -58.00 -5.52
C GLU A 370 5.18 -58.91 -6.41
N CYS A 371 6.39 -58.47 -6.76
CA CYS A 371 7.41 -59.33 -7.35
C CYS A 371 8.50 -59.57 -6.30
N THR A 372 8.46 -60.75 -5.67
CA THR A 372 9.50 -61.27 -4.79
C THR A 372 10.57 -61.96 -5.63
N ALA A 373 11.72 -61.31 -5.82
CA ALA A 373 12.91 -61.95 -6.39
C ALA A 373 14.01 -62.03 -5.30
N GLN A 374 14.27 -63.25 -4.84
CA GLN A 374 15.38 -63.60 -3.96
C GLN A 374 16.71 -63.68 -4.74
N LEU A 375 17.66 -62.86 -4.30
CA LEU A 375 19.12 -63.06 -4.19
C LEU A 375 19.89 -63.85 -5.26
N HIS A 376 20.93 -63.19 -5.81
CA HIS A 376 22.29 -63.73 -5.76
C HIS A 376 23.32 -62.60 -5.55
N ALA A 377 24.31 -62.83 -4.67
CA ALA A 377 25.49 -61.98 -4.51
C ALA A 377 26.54 -62.40 -5.55
N GLY A 378 26.54 -61.72 -6.69
CA GLY A 378 27.57 -61.84 -7.73
C GLY A 378 28.57 -60.69 -7.62
N SER A 379 29.79 -61.01 -7.22
CA SER A 379 30.98 -60.18 -7.39
C SER A 379 31.38 -60.12 -8.87
N HIS A 380 31.94 -58.98 -9.32
CA HIS A 380 32.39 -58.65 -10.69
C HIS A 380 31.26 -58.45 -11.71
N HIS A 381 31.15 -57.38 -12.50
CA HIS A 381 32.14 -56.49 -13.08
C HIS A 381 31.68 -55.02 -13.01
N GLN A 382 32.62 -54.12 -12.70
CA GLN A 382 32.47 -52.69 -12.91
C GLN A 382 32.71 -52.40 -14.40
N GLU A 383 31.73 -52.72 -15.24
CA GLU A 383 31.75 -52.30 -16.64
C GLU A 383 31.43 -50.81 -16.67
N HIS A 384 32.44 -50.02 -17.01
CA HIS A 384 32.32 -48.61 -17.35
C HIS A 384 31.48 -48.48 -18.63
N SER A 385 30.16 -48.65 -18.52
CA SER A 385 29.24 -48.13 -19.50
C SER A 385 29.34 -46.61 -19.42
N ALA A 386 30.15 -46.03 -20.31
CA ALA A 386 30.12 -44.62 -20.56
C ALA A 386 28.67 -44.26 -20.87
N VAL A 387 28.03 -43.54 -19.96
CA VAL A 387 26.70 -42.95 -20.19
C VAL A 387 26.86 -42.13 -21.46
N ILE A 388 26.31 -42.64 -22.57
CA ILE A 388 26.16 -41.87 -23.79
C ILE A 388 25.13 -40.82 -23.40
N PHE A 389 25.62 -39.64 -23.03
CA PHE A 389 24.77 -38.48 -22.76
C PHE A 389 24.08 -38.15 -24.07
N ASP A 390 22.80 -38.49 -24.12
CA ASP A 390 21.92 -38.09 -25.21
C ASP A 390 21.62 -36.60 -25.02
N VAL A 391 22.43 -35.77 -25.67
CA VAL A 391 22.38 -34.30 -25.58
C VAL A 391 20.98 -33.79 -25.93
N GLU A 392 20.29 -34.47 -26.85
CA GLU A 392 18.92 -34.15 -27.25
C GLU A 392 17.91 -34.35 -26.11
N ALA A 393 18.12 -35.34 -25.24
CA ALA A 393 17.26 -35.59 -24.10
C ALA A 393 17.43 -34.53 -23.00
N GLU A 394 18.63 -33.99 -22.83
CA GLU A 394 18.92 -32.92 -21.85
C GLU A 394 18.35 -31.57 -22.32
N GLU A 395 18.51 -31.23 -23.61
CA GLU A 395 17.91 -30.02 -24.20
C GLU A 395 16.38 -30.04 -24.11
N LYS A 396 15.75 -31.17 -24.43
CA LYS A 396 14.30 -31.33 -24.30
C LYS A 396 13.82 -31.15 -22.85
N LEU A 397 14.57 -31.69 -21.88
CA LEU A 397 14.22 -31.58 -20.47
C LEU A 397 14.43 -30.17 -19.92
N GLU A 398 15.40 -29.43 -20.44
CA GLU A 398 15.59 -28.01 -20.12
C GLU A 398 14.47 -27.15 -20.70
N TYR A 399 14.03 -27.41 -21.94
CA TYR A 399 12.88 -26.76 -22.55
C TYR A 399 11.59 -26.99 -21.74
N GLU A 400 11.29 -28.24 -21.36
CA GLU A 400 10.12 -28.56 -20.51
C GLU A 400 10.18 -27.87 -19.14
N ARG A 401 11.37 -27.66 -18.56
CA ARG A 401 11.53 -26.90 -17.31
C ARG A 401 11.25 -25.41 -17.51
N GLN A 402 11.66 -24.84 -18.65
CA GLN A 402 11.38 -23.44 -18.97
C GLN A 402 9.89 -23.21 -19.19
N GLU A 403 9.21 -24.08 -19.95
CA GLU A 403 7.76 -23.99 -20.15
C GLU A 403 6.98 -24.09 -18.83
N ARG A 404 7.35 -25.04 -17.95
CA ARG A 404 6.72 -25.15 -16.63
C ARG A 404 6.93 -23.91 -15.78
N ALA A 405 8.12 -23.31 -15.83
CA ALA A 405 8.40 -22.09 -15.09
C ALA A 405 7.57 -20.89 -15.59
N ILE A 406 7.32 -20.80 -16.90
CA ILE A 406 6.47 -19.76 -17.49
C ILE A 406 5.00 -19.95 -17.05
N VAL A 407 4.48 -21.17 -17.13
CA VAL A 407 3.11 -21.48 -16.70
C VAL A 407 2.92 -21.25 -15.20
N GLU A 408 3.90 -21.65 -14.37
CA GLU A 408 3.85 -21.42 -12.92
C GLU A 408 3.87 -19.92 -12.59
N ARG A 409 4.62 -19.11 -13.35
CA ARG A 409 4.62 -17.65 -13.22
C ARG A 409 3.26 -17.05 -13.59
N GLN A 410 2.65 -17.48 -14.70
CA GLN A 410 1.31 -17.02 -15.10
C GLN A 410 0.24 -17.37 -14.06
N ILE A 411 0.26 -18.60 -13.52
CA ILE A 411 -0.66 -19.02 -12.46
C ILE A 411 -0.48 -18.17 -11.19
N ALA A 412 0.76 -17.82 -10.85
CA ALA A 412 1.05 -16.96 -9.71
C ALA A 412 0.50 -15.53 -9.94
N GLU A 413 0.74 -14.95 -11.13
CA GLU A 413 0.24 -13.62 -11.52
C GLU A 413 -1.31 -13.57 -11.53
N GLU A 414 -1.97 -14.61 -12.04
CA GLU A 414 -3.45 -14.71 -12.01
C GLU A 414 -4.00 -14.84 -10.58
N ARG A 415 -3.32 -15.59 -9.70
CA ARG A 415 -3.72 -15.70 -8.29
C ARG A 415 -3.58 -14.37 -7.58
N GLU A 416 -2.47 -13.68 -7.79
CA GLU A 416 -2.22 -12.36 -7.19
C GLU A 416 -3.25 -11.33 -7.67
N ALA A 417 -3.54 -11.28 -8.98
CA ALA A 417 -4.58 -10.41 -9.53
C ALA A 417 -5.98 -10.70 -8.94
N ARG A 418 -6.28 -11.98 -8.67
CA ARG A 418 -7.52 -12.40 -8.03
C ARG A 418 -7.57 -12.00 -6.55
N GLU A 419 -6.47 -12.15 -5.81
CA GLU A 419 -6.35 -11.72 -4.41
C GLU A 419 -6.47 -10.19 -4.28
N ASP A 420 -5.85 -9.43 -5.19
CA ASP A 420 -5.97 -7.97 -5.27
C ASP A 420 -7.43 -7.54 -5.53
N LEU A 421 -8.12 -8.20 -6.47
CA LEU A 421 -9.52 -7.95 -6.77
C LEU A 421 -10.41 -8.27 -5.57
N GLU A 422 -10.19 -9.41 -4.91
CA GLU A 422 -10.95 -9.83 -3.72
C GLU A 422 -10.74 -8.87 -2.55
N MET A 423 -9.51 -8.44 -2.31
CA MET A 423 -9.18 -7.43 -1.30
C MET A 423 -9.87 -6.08 -1.60
N MET A 424 -9.85 -5.62 -2.86
CA MET A 424 -10.51 -4.38 -3.26
C MET A 424 -12.04 -4.46 -3.06
N LEU A 425 -12.66 -5.58 -3.44
CA LEU A 425 -14.09 -5.83 -3.20
C LEU A 425 -14.42 -5.89 -1.70
N ALA A 426 -13.60 -6.57 -0.91
CA ALA A 426 -13.77 -6.64 0.55
C ALA A 426 -13.62 -5.27 1.21
N TRP A 427 -12.69 -4.44 0.73
CA TRP A 427 -12.52 -3.06 1.19
C TRP A 427 -13.72 -2.20 0.81
N LYS A 428 -14.22 -2.30 -0.42
CA LYS A 428 -15.45 -1.61 -0.86
C LYS A 428 -16.65 -1.98 0.00
N ALA A 429 -16.84 -3.27 0.30
CA ALA A 429 -17.92 -3.73 1.18
C ALA A 429 -17.76 -3.28 2.64
N LYS A 430 -16.52 -3.14 3.14
CA LYS A 430 -16.27 -2.51 4.45
C LYS A 430 -16.62 -1.03 4.43
N MET A 431 -16.26 -0.31 3.36
CA MET A 431 -16.56 1.11 3.22
C MET A 431 -18.07 1.38 3.16
N GLU A 432 -18.81 0.56 2.40
CA GLU A 432 -20.28 0.63 2.34
C GLU A 432 -20.91 0.44 3.72
N ARG A 433 -20.46 -0.54 4.51
CA ARG A 433 -20.89 -0.72 5.91
C ARG A 433 -20.56 0.46 6.82
N VAL A 434 -19.38 1.07 6.66
CA VAL A 434 -19.01 2.26 7.44
C VAL A 434 -19.93 3.44 7.08
N LEU A 435 -20.25 3.61 5.80
CA LEU A 435 -21.20 4.63 5.35
C LEU A 435 -22.60 4.39 5.92
N GLU A 436 -23.13 3.17 5.81
CA GLU A 436 -24.43 2.78 6.39
C GLU A 436 -24.48 3.03 7.90
N TYR A 437 -23.44 2.63 8.63
CA TYR A 437 -23.37 2.87 10.07
C TYR A 437 -23.28 4.36 10.41
N SER A 438 -22.54 5.15 9.63
CA SER A 438 -22.46 6.59 9.81
C SER A 438 -23.80 7.29 9.55
N ASP A 439 -24.55 6.83 8.54
CA ASP A 439 -25.88 7.33 8.22
C ASP A 439 -26.88 6.94 9.31
N TYR A 440 -26.79 5.72 9.85
CA TYR A 440 -27.56 5.28 11.01
C TYR A 440 -27.30 6.16 12.24
N LEU A 441 -26.03 6.43 12.57
CA LEU A 441 -25.67 7.31 13.69
C LEU A 441 -26.18 8.74 13.47
N ARG A 442 -26.08 9.28 12.24
CA ARG A 442 -26.66 10.59 11.91
C ARG A 442 -28.18 10.59 12.04
N ALA A 443 -28.85 9.54 11.61
CA ALA A 443 -30.30 9.40 11.74
C ALA A 443 -30.72 9.36 13.23
N ASN A 444 -30.03 8.58 14.07
CA ASN A 444 -30.31 8.50 15.50
C ASN A 444 -30.04 9.82 16.22
N ALA A 445 -28.90 10.47 15.96
CA ALA A 445 -28.61 11.79 16.53
C ALA A 445 -29.69 12.82 16.13
N SER A 446 -30.22 12.74 14.91
CA SER A 446 -31.31 13.60 14.46
C SER A 446 -32.65 13.29 15.16
N ALA A 447 -32.91 12.02 15.48
CA ALA A 447 -34.10 11.59 16.21
C ALA A 447 -34.04 12.06 17.68
N ASP A 448 -32.89 11.91 18.33
CA ASP A 448 -32.65 12.38 19.69
C ASP A 448 -32.78 13.91 19.78
N ALA A 449 -32.23 14.64 18.80
CA ALA A 449 -32.38 16.09 18.72
C ALA A 449 -33.86 16.51 18.55
N LYS A 450 -34.62 15.81 17.68
CA LYS A 450 -36.07 16.06 17.52
C LYS A 450 -36.83 15.80 18.81
N TYR A 451 -36.50 14.74 19.55
CA TYR A 451 -37.12 14.42 20.83
C TYR A 451 -36.81 15.46 21.92
N ALA A 452 -35.55 15.94 21.98
CA ALA A 452 -35.16 17.04 22.87
C ALA A 452 -35.90 18.36 22.56
N VAL A 453 -36.08 18.69 21.27
CA VAL A 453 -36.84 19.87 20.85
C VAL A 453 -38.35 19.71 21.13
N GLN A 454 -38.91 18.52 20.96
CA GLN A 454 -40.33 18.28 21.25
C GLN A 454 -40.62 18.31 22.76
N SER A 455 -39.75 17.70 23.59
CA SER A 455 -39.92 17.69 25.05
C SER A 455 -39.81 19.09 25.67
N THR A 456 -38.98 19.97 25.11
CA THR A 456 -38.92 21.38 25.53
C THR A 456 -40.16 22.17 25.09
N ARG A 457 -40.72 21.88 23.91
CA ARG A 457 -41.92 22.56 23.41
C ARG A 457 -43.20 22.20 24.19
N VAL A 458 -43.35 20.95 24.63
CA VAL A 458 -44.48 20.53 25.48
C VAL A 458 -44.44 21.20 26.86
N ARG A 459 -43.24 21.50 27.37
CA ARG A 459 -43.06 22.16 28.68
C ARG A 459 -43.45 23.64 28.69
N ALA A 460 -43.46 24.30 27.53
CA ALA A 460 -43.75 25.73 27.42
C ALA A 460 -45.25 26.08 27.38
N VAL A 461 -46.14 25.12 27.08
CA VAL A 461 -47.57 25.38 26.86
C VAL A 461 -48.42 25.29 28.15
N HIS A 462 -47.91 24.69 29.23
CA HIS A 462 -48.61 24.62 30.52
C HIS A 462 -47.72 25.01 31.71
N PRO A 463 -47.61 26.32 32.04
CA PRO A 463 -46.80 26.79 33.17
C PRO A 463 -47.42 26.49 34.55
N SER A 464 -48.64 25.96 34.65
CA SER A 464 -49.46 26.08 35.86
C SER A 464 -49.71 24.79 36.67
N LEU A 465 -49.04 23.67 36.38
CA LEU A 465 -49.28 22.39 37.08
C LEU A 465 -48.00 21.65 37.53
N LEU A 466 -46.92 22.37 37.84
CA LEU A 466 -45.70 21.76 38.41
C LEU A 466 -45.71 21.90 39.94
N GLY A 467 -46.46 21.03 40.59
CA GLY A 467 -46.51 21.00 42.04
C GLY A 467 -46.92 19.67 42.65
N GLN A 468 -46.68 18.49 42.02
CA GLN A 468 -46.91 17.20 42.70
C GLN A 468 -46.42 15.92 41.99
N TYR A 469 -45.26 15.89 41.32
CA TYR A 469 -44.72 14.61 40.83
C TYR A 469 -43.20 14.48 41.05
N ASN A 470 -42.82 14.37 42.33
CA ASN A 470 -41.57 13.72 42.72
C ASN A 470 -41.85 12.21 42.82
N GLY A 471 -41.38 11.42 41.86
CA GLY A 471 -41.33 9.96 42.02
C GLY A 471 -41.79 9.08 40.86
N ALA A 472 -41.91 9.59 39.62
CA ALA A 472 -42.13 8.70 38.48
C ALA A 472 -40.79 8.06 38.05
N PRO A 473 -40.70 6.72 37.96
CA PRO A 473 -39.50 6.05 37.47
C PRO A 473 -39.30 6.41 36.00
N PHE A 474 -38.06 6.74 35.63
CA PHE A 474 -37.65 6.79 34.23
C PHE A 474 -38.11 5.48 33.57
N TYR A 475 -38.99 5.59 32.57
CA TYR A 475 -39.28 4.46 31.69
C TYR A 475 -37.95 4.03 31.07
N LYS A 476 -37.43 2.88 31.53
CA LYS A 476 -36.56 2.04 30.70
C LYS A 476 -37.37 1.77 29.45
N GLN A 477 -37.03 2.43 28.35
CA GLN A 477 -37.32 1.85 27.05
C GLN A 477 -36.43 0.60 26.98
N ASP A 478 -37.03 -0.54 27.28
CA ASP A 478 -36.51 -1.82 26.87
C ASP A 478 -36.51 -1.80 25.33
N ILE A 479 -35.41 -1.32 24.76
CA ILE A 479 -35.11 -1.50 23.35
C ILE A 479 -34.81 -2.99 23.23
N ASP A 480 -35.80 -3.75 22.77
CA ASP A 480 -35.63 -5.14 22.36
C ASP A 480 -34.57 -5.18 21.26
N PHE A 481 -33.32 -5.40 21.66
CA PHE A 481 -32.28 -5.86 20.76
C PHE A 481 -32.61 -7.31 20.41
N GLU A 482 -33.42 -7.52 19.37
CA GLU A 482 -33.36 -8.81 18.67
C GLU A 482 -31.89 -9.00 18.24
N PRO A 483 -31.24 -10.11 18.66
CA PRO A 483 -29.88 -10.37 18.27
C PRO A 483 -29.88 -10.62 16.77
N TYR A 484 -29.24 -9.71 16.03
CA TYR A 484 -28.84 -9.95 14.64
C TYR A 484 -27.87 -11.15 14.62
N GLY A 485 -28.46 -12.35 14.55
CA GLY A 485 -27.78 -13.60 14.30
C GLY A 485 -27.41 -13.70 12.83
N GLY A 486 -26.38 -12.97 12.43
CA GLY A 486 -25.57 -13.32 11.26
C GLY A 486 -24.40 -14.16 11.74
N GLU A 487 -24.22 -15.35 11.17
CA GLU A 487 -23.07 -16.23 11.46
C GLU A 487 -21.75 -15.46 11.21
N TRP A 488 -20.87 -15.50 12.21
CA TRP A 488 -19.56 -14.82 12.24
C TRP A 488 -18.44 -15.70 11.67
#